data_AF-A0A1Q8BFI8-F1
#
_entry.id   AF-A0A1Q8BFI8-F1
#
_cell.length_a   1.000
_cell.length_b   1.000
_cell.length_c   1.000
_cell.angle_alpha   90.00
_cell.angle_beta   90.00
_cell.angle_gamma   90.00
#
_symmetry.space_group_name_H-M   'P 1'
#
loop_
_entity.id
_entity.type
_entity.pdbx_description
1 polymer ?
#
loop_
_entity_poly.entity_id
_entity_poly.type
_entity_poly.pdbx_seq_one_letter_code
_entity_poly.pdbx_strand_id
1 'polypeptide(L)'
;MIEQLAKTAARGVVEGFIAQDRHDFDAASLHFSVMFQTMFPEYDSETLLKAAGSYVSALLAQSKLKDEHSDLYNRLHDERWGFVRSQLSNTCRLLDIPDSFGLETEEVWRYHAGRDDSYVKHIIEFHRVLVRRLTGGEAGFKELAGLYTTGLAFHDQHSLYGVKRGIEVMELYFRILFDAMSGTTREMIPATRG
;
A
#
# COMPACT_ATOMS: atom_id res chain seq x y z
N MET A 1 -20.29 6.43 7.75
CA MET A 1 -19.79 6.32 6.36
C MET A 1 -18.32 5.92 6.34
N ILE A 2 -17.42 6.67 7.01
CA ILE A 2 -15.98 6.35 7.10
C ILE A 2 -15.69 4.95 7.65
N GLU A 3 -16.37 4.54 8.73
CA GLU A 3 -16.22 3.20 9.31
C GLU A 3 -16.44 2.06 8.30
N GLN A 4 -17.43 2.20 7.42
CA GLN A 4 -17.73 1.19 6.40
C GLN A 4 -16.69 1.22 5.27
N LEU A 5 -16.26 2.41 4.85
CA LEU A 5 -15.19 2.56 3.86
C LEU A 5 -13.89 1.94 4.38
N ALA A 6 -13.52 2.19 5.64
CA ALA A 6 -12.33 1.63 6.27
C ALA A 6 -12.35 0.10 6.30
N LYS A 7 -13.50 -0.50 6.64
CA LYS A 7 -13.71 -1.96 6.60
C LYS A 7 -13.57 -2.53 5.19
N THR A 8 -14.18 -1.88 4.21
CA THR A 8 -14.08 -2.30 2.81
C THR A 8 -12.64 -2.23 2.30
N ALA A 9 -11.93 -1.13 2.57
CA ALA A 9 -10.54 -0.95 2.16
C ALA A 9 -9.59 -1.94 2.86
N ALA A 10 -9.77 -2.15 4.17
CA ALA A 10 -8.97 -3.08 4.97
C ALA A 10 -9.13 -4.54 4.51
N ARG A 11 -10.36 -4.96 4.19
CA ARG A 11 -10.59 -6.28 3.59
C ARG A 11 -10.00 -6.36 2.20
N GLY A 12 -10.21 -5.35 1.35
CA GLY A 12 -9.66 -5.31 0.00
C GLY A 12 -8.15 -5.47 -0.03
N VAL A 13 -7.40 -4.75 0.83
CA VAL A 13 -5.94 -4.89 0.87
C VAL A 13 -5.50 -6.28 1.36
N VAL A 14 -6.09 -6.81 2.43
CA VAL A 14 -5.69 -8.10 3.01
C VAL A 14 -6.07 -9.26 2.09
N GLU A 15 -7.28 -9.27 1.55
CA GLU A 15 -7.74 -10.28 0.59
C GLU A 15 -6.95 -10.20 -0.72
N GLY A 16 -6.56 -9.00 -1.15
CA GLY A 16 -5.69 -8.80 -2.32
C GLY A 16 -4.31 -9.44 -2.14
N PHE A 17 -3.69 -9.27 -0.97
CA PHE A 17 -2.43 -9.96 -0.66
C PHE A 17 -2.60 -11.48 -0.56
N ILE A 18 -3.67 -11.97 0.09
CA ILE A 18 -3.97 -13.42 0.15
C ILE A 18 -4.15 -14.02 -1.26
N ALA A 19 -4.86 -13.32 -2.15
CA ALA A 19 -5.04 -13.76 -3.53
C ALA A 19 -3.71 -13.75 -4.30
N GLN A 20 -2.87 -12.74 -4.08
CA GLN A 20 -1.53 -12.67 -4.67
C GLN A 20 -0.64 -13.82 -4.20
N ASP A 21 -0.65 -14.18 -2.91
CA ASP A 21 0.09 -15.32 -2.36
C ASP A 21 -0.35 -16.65 -3.00
N ARG A 22 -1.59 -16.73 -3.47
CA ARG A 22 -2.14 -17.86 -4.21
C ARG A 22 -1.89 -17.80 -5.71
N HIS A 23 -1.18 -16.77 -6.18
CA HIS A 23 -0.96 -16.45 -7.59
C HIS A 23 -2.27 -16.24 -8.39
N ASP A 24 -3.35 -15.82 -7.72
CA ASP A 24 -4.63 -15.51 -8.35
C ASP A 24 -4.67 -14.03 -8.76
N PHE A 25 -4.24 -13.76 -10.00
CA PHE A 25 -4.13 -12.41 -10.55
C PHE A 25 -5.47 -11.68 -10.60
N ASP A 26 -6.53 -12.36 -11.04
CA ASP A 26 -7.84 -11.74 -11.25
C ASP A 26 -8.49 -11.39 -9.90
N ALA A 27 -8.45 -12.32 -8.93
CA ALA A 27 -8.96 -12.05 -7.60
C ALA A 27 -8.16 -10.94 -6.90
N ALA A 28 -6.83 -10.99 -6.97
CA ALA A 28 -5.99 -9.94 -6.38
C ALA A 28 -6.30 -8.57 -6.99
N SER A 29 -6.41 -8.49 -8.32
CA SER A 29 -6.74 -7.25 -9.02
C SER A 29 -8.11 -6.70 -8.62
N LEU A 30 -9.10 -7.59 -8.47
CA LEU A 30 -10.43 -7.19 -8.00
C LEU A 30 -10.36 -6.62 -6.57
N HIS A 31 -9.73 -7.31 -5.63
CA HIS A 31 -9.64 -6.85 -4.24
C HIS A 31 -8.88 -5.52 -4.09
N PHE A 32 -7.75 -5.35 -4.80
CA PHE A 32 -7.05 -4.07 -4.83
C PHE A 32 -7.84 -2.96 -5.52
N SER A 33 -8.65 -3.28 -6.55
CA SER A 33 -9.53 -2.28 -7.19
C SER A 33 -10.60 -1.76 -6.21
N VAL A 34 -11.16 -2.64 -5.36
CA VAL A 34 -12.09 -2.24 -4.30
C VAL A 34 -11.42 -1.31 -3.29
N MET A 35 -10.18 -1.61 -2.89
CA MET A 35 -9.39 -0.71 -2.04
C MET A 35 -9.17 0.63 -2.75
N PHE A 36 -8.71 0.66 -4.00
CA PHE A 36 -8.50 1.92 -4.72
C PHE A 36 -9.78 2.73 -4.89
N GLN A 37 -10.94 2.11 -5.11
CA GLN A 37 -12.22 2.80 -5.19
C GLN A 37 -12.54 3.62 -3.93
N THR A 38 -12.11 3.14 -2.75
CA THR A 38 -12.32 3.88 -1.49
C THR A 38 -11.40 5.09 -1.34
N MET A 39 -10.21 5.06 -1.93
CA MET A 39 -9.20 6.11 -1.83
C MET A 39 -9.27 7.12 -2.96
N PHE A 40 -9.70 6.69 -4.14
CA PHE A 40 -9.77 7.50 -5.35
C PHE A 40 -11.16 7.42 -5.99
N PRO A 41 -12.21 7.91 -5.30
CA PRO A 41 -13.59 7.84 -5.77
C PRO A 41 -13.84 8.67 -7.04
N GLU A 42 -12.90 9.52 -7.44
CA GLU A 42 -12.98 10.34 -8.66
C GLU A 42 -12.76 9.54 -9.97
N TYR A 43 -12.20 8.33 -9.91
CA TYR A 43 -11.97 7.50 -11.10
C TYR A 43 -13.06 6.44 -11.29
N ASP A 44 -13.30 6.07 -12.55
CA ASP A 44 -14.20 4.97 -12.89
C ASP A 44 -13.61 3.59 -12.55
N SER A 45 -14.49 2.59 -12.42
CA SER A 45 -14.10 1.22 -12.07
C SER A 45 -13.14 0.57 -13.07
N GLU A 46 -13.18 0.95 -14.34
CA GLU A 46 -12.28 0.40 -15.36
C GLU A 46 -10.85 0.89 -15.14
N THR A 47 -10.68 2.18 -14.87
CA THR A 47 -9.39 2.81 -14.54
C THR A 47 -8.82 2.22 -13.26
N LEU A 48 -9.65 2.08 -12.22
CA LEU A 48 -9.25 1.49 -10.95
C LEU A 48 -8.82 0.02 -11.09
N LEU A 49 -9.54 -0.76 -11.90
CA LEU A 49 -9.18 -2.15 -12.18
C LEU A 49 -7.87 -2.26 -12.97
N LYS A 50 -7.64 -1.38 -13.96
CA LYS A 50 -6.35 -1.32 -14.69
C LYS A 50 -5.18 -0.93 -13.79
N ALA A 51 -5.40 0.02 -12.88
CA ALA A 51 -4.41 0.44 -11.90
C ALA A 51 -4.07 -0.71 -10.93
N ALA A 52 -5.09 -1.43 -10.46
CA ALA A 52 -4.94 -2.61 -9.63
C ALA A 52 -4.21 -3.75 -10.36
N GLY A 53 -4.54 -4.03 -11.63
CA GLY A 53 -3.84 -5.03 -12.44
C GLY A 53 -2.36 -4.71 -12.64
N SER A 54 -2.01 -3.43 -12.82
CA SER A 54 -0.60 -2.99 -12.88
C SER A 54 0.08 -3.22 -11.51
N TYR A 55 -0.56 -2.84 -10.41
CA TYR A 55 -0.03 -3.04 -9.07
C TYR A 55 0.19 -4.53 -8.73
N VAL A 56 -0.75 -5.39 -9.09
CA VAL A 56 -0.67 -6.86 -8.89
C VAL A 56 0.40 -7.48 -9.79
N SER A 57 0.56 -6.99 -11.02
CA SER A 57 1.67 -7.43 -11.89
C SER A 57 3.03 -7.14 -11.25
N ALA A 58 3.17 -5.98 -10.60
CA ALA A 58 4.37 -5.63 -9.83
C ALA A 58 4.56 -6.56 -8.61
N LEU A 59 3.50 -6.83 -7.84
CA LEU A 59 3.54 -7.74 -6.69
C LEU A 59 3.94 -9.17 -7.06
N LEU A 60 3.37 -9.72 -8.13
CA LEU A 60 3.72 -11.07 -8.60
C LEU A 60 5.15 -11.13 -9.12
N ALA A 61 5.62 -10.09 -9.80
CA ALA A 61 6.99 -10.00 -10.27
C ALA A 61 7.99 -9.95 -9.11
N GLN A 62 7.77 -9.11 -8.10
CA GLN A 62 8.66 -9.06 -6.93
C GLN A 62 8.64 -10.38 -6.13
N SER A 63 7.50 -11.06 -6.03
CA SER A 63 7.43 -12.34 -5.32
C SER A 63 8.32 -13.39 -5.99
N LYS A 64 8.32 -13.45 -7.33
CA LYS A 64 9.22 -14.34 -8.08
C LYS A 64 10.69 -14.04 -7.82
N LEU A 65 11.08 -12.76 -7.72
CA LEU A 65 12.45 -12.38 -7.38
C LEU A 65 12.88 -12.90 -6.01
N LYS A 66 11.97 -12.80 -5.03
CA LYS A 66 12.19 -13.29 -3.66
C LYS A 66 12.35 -14.81 -3.63
N ASP A 67 11.59 -15.54 -4.43
CA ASP A 67 11.55 -17.00 -4.42
C ASP A 67 12.69 -17.65 -5.23
N GLU A 68 13.14 -17.00 -6.32
CA GLU A 68 14.15 -17.55 -7.24
C GLU A 68 15.61 -17.33 -6.79
N HIS A 69 15.88 -16.28 -6.00
CA HIS A 69 17.23 -15.96 -5.55
C HIS A 69 17.43 -16.24 -4.07
N SER A 70 18.34 -17.14 -3.74
CA SER A 70 18.65 -17.45 -2.33
C SER A 70 19.63 -16.45 -1.71
N ASP A 71 20.48 -15.77 -2.50
CA ASP A 71 21.42 -14.77 -2.01
C ASP A 71 20.88 -13.34 -2.10
N LEU A 72 21.31 -12.51 -1.15
CA LEU A 72 20.87 -11.12 -1.01
C LEU A 72 21.29 -10.24 -2.20
N TYR A 73 22.52 -10.42 -2.69
CA TYR A 73 23.08 -9.54 -3.70
C TYR A 73 22.29 -9.64 -5.01
N ASN A 74 22.05 -10.85 -5.49
CA ASN A 74 21.28 -11.09 -6.71
C ASN A 74 19.84 -10.63 -6.54
N ARG A 75 19.20 -10.86 -5.38
CA ARG A 75 17.86 -10.33 -5.10
C ARG A 75 17.78 -8.83 -5.26
N LEU A 76 18.74 -8.07 -4.75
CA LEU A 76 18.70 -6.60 -4.75
C LEU A 76 19.09 -5.98 -6.11
N HIS A 77 19.87 -6.67 -6.94
CA HIS A 77 20.43 -6.11 -8.18
C HIS A 77 19.87 -6.76 -9.45
N ASP A 78 18.83 -7.59 -9.34
CA ASP A 78 18.18 -8.22 -10.49
C ASP A 78 17.53 -7.15 -11.41
N GLU A 79 17.76 -7.27 -12.71
CA GLU A 79 17.24 -6.34 -13.72
C GLU A 79 15.71 -6.29 -13.79
N ARG A 80 15.03 -7.35 -13.31
CA ARG A 80 13.57 -7.44 -13.27
C ARG A 80 12.92 -6.47 -12.29
N TRP A 81 13.68 -5.85 -11.37
CA TRP A 81 13.20 -4.67 -10.63
C TRP A 81 12.77 -3.54 -11.56
N GLY A 82 13.37 -3.43 -12.76
CA GLY A 82 12.93 -2.51 -13.81
C GLY A 82 11.47 -2.75 -14.24
N PHE A 83 11.05 -4.02 -14.34
CA PHE A 83 9.66 -4.36 -14.63
C PHE A 83 8.74 -3.97 -13.47
N VAL A 84 9.10 -4.31 -12.23
CA VAL A 84 8.35 -3.92 -11.02
C VAL A 84 8.12 -2.40 -10.99
N ARG A 85 9.18 -1.62 -11.20
CA ARG A 85 9.12 -0.16 -11.26
C ARG A 85 8.20 0.36 -12.37
N SER A 86 8.27 -0.24 -13.57
CA SER A 86 7.42 0.16 -14.69
C SER A 86 5.94 -0.05 -14.40
N GLN A 87 5.59 -1.14 -13.72
CA GLN A 87 4.22 -1.46 -13.35
C GLN A 87 3.70 -0.52 -12.25
N LEU A 88 4.54 -0.20 -11.26
CA LEU A 88 4.20 0.78 -10.23
C LEU A 88 4.02 2.19 -10.80
N SER A 89 4.87 2.61 -11.75
CA SER A 89 4.68 3.89 -12.46
C SER A 89 3.38 3.89 -13.29
N ASN A 90 2.99 2.76 -13.89
CA ASN A 90 1.69 2.66 -14.56
C ASN A 90 0.52 2.86 -13.58
N THR A 91 0.57 2.25 -12.39
CA THR A 91 -0.42 2.50 -11.33
C THR A 91 -0.45 3.97 -10.93
N CYS A 92 0.72 4.60 -10.73
CA CYS A 92 0.84 6.01 -10.38
C CYS A 92 0.18 6.91 -11.43
N ARG A 93 0.50 6.70 -12.71
CA ARG A 93 -0.05 7.46 -13.83
C ARG A 93 -1.58 7.32 -13.95
N LEU A 94 -2.12 6.12 -13.71
CA LEU A 94 -3.56 5.86 -13.80
C LEU A 94 -4.35 6.52 -12.66
N LEU A 95 -3.72 6.73 -11.50
CA LEU A 95 -4.36 7.29 -10.30
C LEU A 95 -3.88 8.73 -9.99
N ASP A 96 -3.13 9.34 -10.91
CA ASP A 96 -2.50 10.65 -10.75
C ASP A 96 -1.74 10.79 -9.42
N ILE A 97 -1.00 9.73 -9.05
CA ILE A 97 -0.08 9.72 -7.91
C ILE A 97 1.30 10.12 -8.44
N PRO A 98 2.07 10.96 -7.73
CA PRO A 98 3.44 11.25 -8.14
C PRO A 98 4.29 9.97 -8.30
N ASP A 99 5.10 9.89 -9.35
CA ASP A 99 5.94 8.72 -9.66
C ASP A 99 6.88 8.32 -8.50
N SER A 100 7.23 9.28 -7.62
CA SER A 100 7.98 8.99 -6.40
C SER A 100 7.29 7.97 -5.50
N PHE A 101 5.96 7.89 -5.48
CA PHE A 101 5.25 6.81 -4.77
C PHE A 101 5.64 5.43 -5.29
N GLY A 102 5.65 5.25 -6.61
CA GLY A 102 6.02 4.00 -7.25
C GLY A 102 7.48 3.64 -7.03
N LEU A 103 8.38 4.63 -7.06
CA LEU A 103 9.80 4.44 -6.73
C LEU A 103 9.97 3.97 -5.28
N GLU A 104 9.38 4.69 -4.33
CA GLU A 104 9.49 4.34 -2.91
C GLU A 104 8.85 2.98 -2.62
N THR A 105 7.73 2.63 -3.27
CA THR A 105 7.09 1.30 -3.13
C THR A 105 7.99 0.18 -3.64
N GLU A 106 8.68 0.38 -4.77
CA GLU A 106 9.66 -0.58 -5.29
C GLU A 106 10.81 -0.79 -4.30
N GLU A 107 11.36 0.30 -3.77
CA GLU A 107 12.45 0.27 -2.79
C GLU A 107 12.03 -0.44 -1.49
N VAL A 108 10.78 -0.23 -1.02
CA VAL A 108 10.24 -1.00 0.11
C VAL A 108 10.33 -2.49 -0.18
N TRP A 109 9.81 -2.95 -1.31
CA TRP A 109 9.79 -4.38 -1.64
C TRP A 109 11.19 -4.93 -1.84
N ARG A 110 12.08 -4.16 -2.46
CA ARG A 110 13.47 -4.55 -2.73
C ARG A 110 14.25 -4.76 -1.44
N TYR A 111 14.28 -3.78 -0.54
CA TYR A 111 14.99 -3.92 0.74
C TYR A 111 14.31 -4.91 1.69
N HIS A 112 12.97 -5.00 1.66
CA HIS A 112 12.24 -5.98 2.46
C HIS A 112 12.55 -7.43 2.03
N ALA A 113 12.60 -7.71 0.72
CA ALA A 113 13.03 -9.00 0.20
C ALA A 113 14.47 -9.36 0.60
N GLY A 114 15.29 -8.35 0.86
CA GLY A 114 16.65 -8.47 1.39
C GLY A 114 16.78 -8.53 2.92
N ARG A 115 15.67 -8.42 3.66
CA ARG A 115 15.65 -8.30 5.14
C ARG A 115 16.48 -7.12 5.66
N ASP A 116 16.52 -6.03 4.89
CA ASP A 116 17.20 -4.79 5.25
C ASP A 116 16.18 -3.78 5.77
N ASP A 117 16.27 -3.43 7.05
CA ASP A 117 15.34 -2.50 7.75
C ASP A 117 15.26 -1.11 7.12
N SER A 118 16.16 -0.76 6.19
CA SER A 118 16.04 0.46 5.39
C SER A 118 14.79 0.48 4.51
N TYR A 119 14.04 -0.61 4.35
CA TYR A 119 12.71 -0.56 3.75
C TYR A 119 11.77 0.39 4.53
N VAL A 120 11.95 0.57 5.84
CA VAL A 120 11.07 1.39 6.69
C VAL A 120 11.10 2.88 6.30
N LYS A 121 12.27 3.42 5.94
CA LYS A 121 12.33 4.83 5.45
C LYS A 121 11.55 5.00 4.15
N HIS A 122 11.55 3.99 3.27
CA HIS A 122 10.80 4.01 2.03
C HIS A 122 9.28 3.90 2.28
N ILE A 123 8.87 3.16 3.32
CA ILE A 123 7.47 3.14 3.78
C ILE A 123 7.03 4.55 4.19
N ILE A 124 7.84 5.24 5.00
CA ILE A 124 7.55 6.60 5.45
C ILE A 124 7.40 7.55 4.26
N GLU A 125 8.30 7.46 3.29
CA GLU A 125 8.29 8.34 2.12
C GLU A 125 7.12 8.10 1.17
N PHE A 126 6.78 6.85 0.83
CA PHE A 126 5.62 6.62 -0.02
C PHE A 126 4.32 7.07 0.67
N HIS A 127 4.20 6.89 1.99
CA HIS A 127 3.02 7.39 2.73
C HIS A 127 2.96 8.92 2.73
N ARG A 128 4.09 9.61 2.83
CA ARG A 128 4.14 11.07 2.70
C ARG A 128 3.55 11.53 1.38
N VAL A 129 3.97 10.87 0.28
CA VAL A 129 3.47 11.17 -1.08
C VAL A 129 1.98 10.86 -1.21
N LEU A 130 1.56 9.68 -0.75
CA LEU A 130 0.18 9.22 -0.85
C LEU A 130 -0.78 10.14 -0.07
N VAL A 131 -0.47 10.42 1.20
CA VAL A 131 -1.29 11.27 2.06
C VAL A 131 -1.40 12.68 1.47
N ARG A 132 -0.30 13.21 0.92
CA ARG A 132 -0.31 14.51 0.22
C ARG A 132 -1.22 14.51 -0.98
N ARG A 133 -1.21 13.44 -1.79
CA ARG A 133 -2.12 13.31 -2.94
C ARG A 133 -3.58 13.22 -2.52
N LEU A 134 -3.87 12.54 -1.41
CA LEU A 134 -5.25 12.28 -0.98
C LEU A 134 -5.87 13.42 -0.16
N THR A 135 -5.05 14.17 0.59
CA THR A 135 -5.53 15.16 1.57
C THR A 135 -5.10 16.59 1.27
N GLY A 136 -4.17 16.79 0.34
CA GLY A 136 -3.52 18.09 0.10
C GLY A 136 -2.50 18.50 1.17
N GLY A 137 -2.23 17.66 2.17
CA GLY A 137 -1.24 17.90 3.23
C GLY A 137 -0.50 16.63 3.65
N GLU A 138 0.42 16.75 4.60
CA GLU A 138 1.26 15.62 5.05
C GLU A 138 0.93 15.19 6.49
N ALA A 139 -0.17 15.66 7.08
CA ALA A 139 -0.51 15.31 8.46
C ALA A 139 -0.87 13.83 8.59
N GLY A 140 -0.38 13.16 9.65
CA GLY A 140 -0.70 11.76 9.94
C GLY A 140 0.10 10.72 9.16
N PHE A 141 0.98 11.11 8.23
CA PHE A 141 1.68 10.16 7.36
C PHE A 141 2.60 9.19 8.12
N LYS A 142 3.18 9.61 9.25
CA LYS A 142 4.09 8.78 10.06
C LYS A 142 3.32 7.71 10.81
N GLU A 143 2.17 8.08 11.37
CA GLU A 143 1.24 7.18 12.05
C GLU A 143 0.73 6.12 11.07
N LEU A 144 0.33 6.55 9.87
CA LEU A 144 -0.09 5.67 8.79
C LEU A 144 1.05 4.73 8.35
N ALA A 145 2.27 5.23 8.18
CA ALA A 145 3.43 4.41 7.86
C ALA A 145 3.72 3.34 8.92
N GLY A 146 3.61 3.68 10.21
CA GLY A 146 3.80 2.72 11.32
C GLY A 146 2.72 1.63 11.34
N LEU A 147 1.46 2.00 11.09
CA LEU A 147 0.36 1.04 10.97
C LEU A 147 0.54 0.13 9.77
N TYR A 148 0.94 0.67 8.62
CA TYR A 148 1.22 -0.13 7.43
C TYR A 148 2.35 -1.14 7.66
N THR A 149 3.45 -0.70 8.30
CA THR A 149 4.56 -1.58 8.67
C THR A 149 4.09 -2.73 9.57
N THR A 150 3.20 -2.42 10.53
CA THR A 150 2.59 -3.44 11.41
C THR A 150 1.69 -4.40 10.63
N GLY A 151 0.90 -3.89 9.68
CA GLY A 151 0.07 -4.69 8.78
C GLY A 151 0.90 -5.68 7.94
N LEU A 152 2.02 -5.20 7.37
CA LEU A 152 2.97 -6.04 6.64
C LEU A 152 3.55 -7.16 7.51
N ALA A 153 3.95 -6.86 8.75
CA ALA A 153 4.46 -7.86 9.68
C ALA A 153 3.40 -8.92 10.05
N PHE A 154 2.11 -8.57 10.08
CA PHE A 154 1.04 -9.55 10.30
C PHE A 154 0.76 -10.40 9.06
N HIS A 155 0.85 -9.82 7.87
CA HIS A 155 0.74 -10.53 6.59
C HIS A 155 1.78 -11.65 6.48
N ASP A 156 3.05 -11.33 6.76
CA ASP A 156 4.19 -12.25 6.61
C ASP A 156 4.15 -13.46 7.56
N GLN A 157 3.25 -13.46 8.56
CA GLN A 157 3.05 -14.62 9.43
C GLN A 157 2.30 -15.75 8.73
N HIS A 158 1.61 -15.48 7.61
CA HIS A 158 0.80 -16.44 6.85
C HIS A 158 -0.10 -17.32 7.73
N SER A 159 -0.73 -16.72 8.75
CA SER A 159 -1.56 -17.41 9.74
C SER A 159 -2.95 -16.78 9.87
N LEU A 160 -3.95 -17.54 10.32
CA LEU A 160 -5.29 -16.99 10.58
C LEU A 160 -5.26 -15.85 11.62
N TYR A 161 -4.35 -15.94 12.59
CA TYR A 161 -4.11 -14.87 13.55
C TYR A 161 -3.56 -13.61 12.86
N GLY A 162 -2.55 -13.78 12.01
CA GLY A 162 -1.96 -12.71 11.19
C GLY A 162 -3.00 -12.04 10.30
N VAL A 163 -3.83 -12.81 9.58
CA VAL A 163 -4.93 -12.27 8.76
C VAL A 163 -5.89 -11.44 9.59
N LYS A 164 -6.37 -11.96 10.73
CA LYS A 164 -7.30 -11.23 11.60
C LYS A 164 -6.70 -9.93 12.11
N ARG A 165 -5.47 -9.97 12.64
CA ARG A 165 -4.79 -8.78 13.18
C ARG A 165 -4.42 -7.78 12.08
N GLY A 166 -4.04 -8.27 10.91
CA GLY A 166 -3.79 -7.45 9.72
C GLY A 166 -5.02 -6.64 9.34
N ILE A 167 -6.21 -7.27 9.30
CA ILE A 167 -7.47 -6.54 9.03
C ILE A 167 -7.71 -5.48 10.11
N GLU A 168 -7.60 -5.81 11.40
CA GLU A 168 -7.83 -4.84 12.49
C GLU A 168 -6.90 -3.62 12.40
N VAL A 169 -5.62 -3.83 12.08
CA VAL A 169 -4.64 -2.74 11.89
C VAL A 169 -4.97 -1.92 10.63
N MET A 170 -5.31 -2.58 9.52
CA MET A 170 -5.66 -1.88 8.29
C MET A 170 -6.98 -1.11 8.39
N GLU A 171 -7.95 -1.58 9.18
CA GLU A 171 -9.16 -0.82 9.48
C GLU A 171 -8.83 0.49 10.21
N LEU A 172 -7.92 0.44 11.20
CA LEU A 172 -7.45 1.65 11.88
C LEU A 172 -6.68 2.58 10.93
N TYR A 173 -5.80 2.03 10.09
CA TYR A 173 -5.07 2.76 9.06
C TYR A 173 -6.04 3.54 8.14
N PHE A 174 -7.01 2.85 7.55
CA PHE A 174 -7.93 3.48 6.60
C PHE A 174 -8.88 4.46 7.28
N ARG A 175 -9.29 4.21 8.53
CA ARG A 175 -10.09 5.18 9.29
C ARG A 175 -9.35 6.51 9.44
N ILE A 176 -8.09 6.48 9.88
CA ILE A 176 -7.27 7.69 10.03
C ILE A 176 -7.10 8.40 8.67
N LEU A 177 -6.81 7.64 7.61
CA LEU A 177 -6.66 8.21 6.27
C LEU A 177 -7.94 8.88 5.78
N PHE A 178 -9.09 8.22 5.94
CA PHE A 178 -10.38 8.76 5.48
C PHE A 178 -10.87 9.93 6.32
N ASP A 179 -10.61 9.95 7.63
CA ASP A 179 -10.86 11.12 8.49
C ASP A 179 -10.04 12.34 8.03
N ALA A 180 -8.79 12.12 7.59
CA ALA A 180 -7.94 13.16 7.05
C ALA A 180 -8.44 13.65 5.67
N MET A 181 -8.88 12.73 4.80
CA MET A 181 -9.45 13.06 3.49
C MET A 181 -10.76 13.85 3.59
N SER A 182 -11.61 13.56 4.57
CA SER A 182 -12.86 14.29 4.80
C SER A 182 -12.67 15.65 5.49
N GLY A 183 -11.44 16.01 5.87
CA GLY A 183 -11.14 17.25 6.58
C GLY A 183 -11.67 17.29 8.03
N THR A 184 -12.13 16.16 8.57
CA THR A 184 -12.77 16.07 9.89
C THR A 184 -11.76 16.26 11.02
N THR A 185 -10.46 16.11 10.75
CA THR A 185 -9.38 16.28 11.74
C THR A 185 -9.01 17.74 12.05
N ARG A 186 -9.63 18.76 11.43
CA ARG A 186 -9.21 20.18 11.58
C ARG A 186 -9.88 20.99 12.70
N GLU A 187 -10.81 20.42 13.46
CA GLU A 187 -11.41 21.11 14.61
C GLU A 187 -11.14 20.39 15.94
N MET A 188 -9.89 20.17 16.33
CA MET A 188 -9.62 19.89 17.75
C MET A 188 -8.33 20.55 18.24
N ILE A 189 -8.58 21.50 19.15
CA ILE A 189 -7.69 22.15 20.12
C ILE A 189 -6.89 23.34 19.55
N PRO A 190 -7.36 24.59 19.80
CA PRO A 190 -6.50 25.76 19.71
C PRO A 190 -5.34 25.54 20.68
N ALA A 191 -4.10 25.67 20.19
CA ALA A 191 -2.94 25.73 21.05
C ALA A 191 -3.10 26.95 21.98
N THR A 192 -3.52 26.72 23.22
CA THR A 192 -3.37 27.72 24.28
C THR A 192 -1.89 27.91 24.49
N ARG A 193 -1.37 29.04 24.01
CA ARG A 193 -0.02 29.50 24.31
C ARG A 193 0.04 29.76 25.82
N GLY A 194 0.83 28.96 26.53
CA GLY A 194 1.33 29.23 27.87
C GLY A 194 2.81 29.59 27.80
#